data_AF-A0A498TWA6-F1
#
_entry.id   AF-A0A498TWA6-F1
#
_cell.length_a   1.000
_cell.length_b   1.000
_cell.length_c   1.000
_cell.angle_alpha   90.00
_cell.angle_beta   90.00
_cell.angle_gamma   90.00
#
_symmetry.space_group_name_H-M   'P 1'
#
loop_
_entity.id
_entity.type
_entity.pdbx_description
1 polymer ?
#
loop_
_entity_poly.entity_id
_entity_poly.type
_entity_poly.pdbx_seq_one_letter_code
_entity_poly.pdbx_strand_id
1 'polypeptide(L)'
;MHGVVAHAEFLAPAYDTLRPKVGQGGDRMKAKAPKYQVGDIVVVVMYGTVGTITKVHQIDQHYLYEVNHNEVLYFETSLQLYDEYSGVIVDTEKLDIEYEFLIGDVVYVKDYGKELFKIIGHRTEIWRYLEDGWEDVIYELTRLKDGEWLETEEEDLTLVLRKYEMDQFVHQLLFVHYVGETSKELEEDMVQTALLQLEEKQESESSLEFLAVSIVDELLDIYNDYKILYEFFKDPEYKDMMDFILESLHEHFG
;
A
#
# COMPACT_ATOMS: atom_id res chain seq x y z
N MET A 1 -10.64 -16.20 -0.16
CA MET A 1 -10.06 -15.25 0.82
C MET A 1 -8.59 -15.14 0.49
N HIS A 2 -8.19 -14.02 -0.11
CA HIS A 2 -6.79 -13.65 -0.29
C HIS A 2 -6.64 -12.28 0.36
N GLY A 3 -6.29 -12.25 1.64
CA GLY A 3 -5.96 -11.01 2.35
C GLY A 3 -4.64 -10.45 1.82
N VAL A 4 -4.51 -9.13 1.84
CA VAL A 4 -3.25 -8.45 1.56
C VAL A 4 -2.53 -8.28 2.89
N VAL A 5 -1.35 -8.91 3.00
CA VAL A 5 -0.50 -8.80 4.20
C VAL A 5 0.43 -7.61 4.02
N ALA A 6 0.34 -6.63 4.90
CA ALA A 6 1.34 -5.57 4.98
C ALA A 6 2.39 -5.96 6.05
N HIS A 7 3.65 -6.00 5.65
CA HIS A 7 4.76 -6.22 6.58
C HIS A 7 5.30 -4.88 7.06
N ALA A 8 5.15 -4.59 8.35
CA ALA A 8 5.75 -3.42 8.99
C ALA A 8 6.76 -3.88 10.05
N GLU A 9 8.04 -3.60 9.85
CA GLU A 9 9.08 -3.79 10.86
C GLU A 9 9.18 -2.52 11.72
N PHE A 10 8.63 -2.55 12.93
CA PHE A 10 8.80 -1.47 13.91
C PHE A 10 9.98 -1.78 14.84
N LEU A 11 11.01 -0.94 14.77
CA LEU A 11 12.07 -0.90 15.79
C LEU A 11 11.56 -0.12 17.00
N ALA A 12 11.13 -0.81 18.05
CA ALA A 12 10.93 -0.17 19.34
C ALA A 12 12.31 0.22 19.90
N PRO A 13 12.64 1.51 20.09
CA PRO A 13 13.86 1.85 20.79
C PRO A 13 13.70 1.43 22.25
N ALA A 14 14.54 0.50 22.70
CA ALA A 14 14.73 0.27 24.12
C ALA A 14 15.20 1.60 24.74
N TYR A 15 14.32 2.26 25.49
CA TYR A 15 14.68 3.43 26.28
C TYR A 15 15.60 2.96 27.41
N ASP A 16 16.91 2.99 27.18
CA ASP A 16 17.89 2.96 28.25
C ASP A 16 18.58 4.32 28.41
N THR A 17 18.42 4.86 29.60
CA THR A 17 18.88 6.18 30.03
C THR A 17 20.40 6.23 30.15
N LEU A 18 21.10 6.62 29.10
CA LEU A 18 22.52 6.97 29.20
C LEU A 18 22.72 8.48 28.98
N ARG A 19 22.63 9.24 30.07
CA ARG A 19 23.17 10.60 30.13
C ARG A 19 24.71 10.54 30.00
N PRO A 20 25.34 11.28 29.06
CA PRO A 20 26.79 11.36 29.04
C PRO A 20 27.29 12.22 30.21
N LYS A 21 28.18 11.66 31.04
CA LYS A 21 28.99 12.46 31.97
C LYS A 21 30.04 13.23 31.17
N VAL A 22 29.98 14.56 31.28
CA VAL A 22 30.97 15.48 30.73
C VAL A 22 32.31 15.28 31.47
N GLY A 23 33.33 14.83 30.75
CA GLY A 23 34.72 14.84 31.18
C GLY A 23 35.56 15.67 30.22
N GLN A 24 36.22 16.72 30.73
CA GLN A 24 37.19 17.53 30.01
C GLN A 24 38.51 16.77 29.81
N GLY A 25 39.15 16.97 28.65
CA GLY A 25 40.55 16.61 28.42
C GLY A 25 40.86 16.50 26.92
N GLY A 26 41.62 17.47 26.40
CA GLY A 26 42.05 17.46 25.00
C GLY A 26 43.14 16.42 24.71
N ASP A 27 43.11 15.82 23.53
CA ASP A 27 44.31 15.33 22.85
C ASP A 27 44.10 15.26 21.33
N ARG A 28 45.20 15.42 20.61
CA ARG A 28 45.38 15.60 19.17
C ARG A 28 44.58 14.63 18.29
N MET A 29 43.99 15.16 17.21
CA MET A 29 43.38 14.40 16.11
C MET A 29 44.38 13.40 15.50
N LYS A 30 44.32 12.15 15.96
CA LYS A 30 44.82 10.99 15.23
C LYS A 30 43.72 10.57 14.26
N ALA A 31 44.08 10.33 13.00
CA ALA A 31 43.19 9.63 12.08
C ALA A 31 42.73 8.33 12.77
N LYS A 32 41.43 8.20 13.03
CA LYS A 32 40.87 7.00 13.64
C LYS A 32 41.21 5.84 12.70
N ALA A 33 41.77 4.76 13.21
CA ALA A 33 41.87 3.51 12.47
C ALA A 33 40.48 2.83 12.47
N PRO A 34 40.15 1.98 11.49
CA PRO A 34 38.92 1.20 11.56
C PRO A 34 38.95 0.31 12.80
N LYS A 35 37.85 0.29 13.56
CA LYS A 35 37.73 -0.55 14.76
C LYS A 35 37.69 -2.05 14.43
N TYR A 36 37.18 -2.41 13.25
CA TYR A 36 37.04 -3.81 12.82
C TYR A 36 37.75 -4.06 11.50
N GLN A 37 38.09 -5.33 11.23
CA GLN A 37 38.82 -5.78 10.07
C GLN A 37 38.04 -6.83 9.27
N VAL A 38 38.41 -6.99 8.00
CA VAL A 38 37.85 -8.05 7.15
C VAL A 38 38.15 -9.41 7.77
N GLY A 39 37.12 -10.24 7.92
CA GLY A 39 37.18 -11.53 8.60
C GLY A 39 36.71 -11.52 10.06
N ASP A 40 36.54 -10.35 10.67
CA ASP A 40 35.98 -10.27 12.02
C ASP A 40 34.51 -10.73 12.01
N ILE A 41 34.13 -11.50 13.04
CA ILE A 41 32.74 -11.92 13.27
C ILE A 41 32.09 -10.88 14.19
N VAL A 42 31.04 -10.25 13.70
CA VAL A 42 30.34 -9.16 14.36
C VAL A 42 28.85 -9.46 14.48
N VAL A 43 28.22 -8.89 15.50
CA VAL A 43 26.78 -8.81 15.64
C VAL A 43 26.32 -7.45 15.14
N VAL A 44 25.37 -7.45 14.19
CA VAL A 44 24.65 -6.24 13.81
C VAL A 44 23.65 -5.95 14.92
N VAL A 45 24.01 -5.02 15.80
CA VAL A 45 23.32 -4.78 17.08
C VAL A 45 21.83 -4.48 16.89
N MET A 46 21.48 -3.77 15.82
CA MET A 46 20.10 -3.41 15.50
C MET A 46 19.20 -4.62 15.19
N TYR A 47 19.76 -5.70 14.62
CA TYR A 47 19.00 -6.87 14.18
C TYR A 47 19.31 -8.15 14.99
N GLY A 48 20.31 -8.10 15.87
CA GLY A 48 20.81 -9.29 16.58
C GLY A 48 21.41 -10.36 15.65
N THR A 49 21.70 -10.03 14.39
CA THR A 49 22.23 -10.98 13.41
C THR A 49 23.75 -11.06 13.47
N VAL A 50 24.28 -12.27 13.36
CA VAL A 50 25.73 -12.51 13.31
C VAL A 50 26.19 -12.54 11.86
N GLY A 51 27.30 -11.86 11.57
CA GLY A 51 27.90 -11.88 10.24
C GLY A 51 29.40 -11.65 10.27
N THR A 52 30.03 -11.82 9.13
CA THR A 52 31.46 -11.61 8.94
C THR A 52 31.68 -10.34 8.14
N ILE A 53 32.63 -9.50 8.56
CA ILE A 53 33.02 -8.33 7.80
C ILE A 53 33.71 -8.78 6.51
N THR A 54 33.12 -8.43 5.37
CA THR A 54 33.65 -8.78 4.05
C THR A 54 34.43 -7.63 3.44
N LYS A 55 34.14 -6.39 3.83
CA LYS A 55 34.81 -5.19 3.31
C LYS A 55 34.74 -4.01 4.26
N VAL A 56 35.75 -3.13 4.18
CA VAL A 56 35.79 -1.87 4.93
C VAL A 56 35.91 -0.73 3.93
N HIS A 57 35.00 0.24 4.03
CA HIS A 57 34.94 1.45 3.23
C HIS A 57 35.27 2.66 4.11
N GLN A 58 36.14 3.53 3.64
CA GLN A 58 36.38 4.82 4.28
C GLN A 58 35.65 5.91 3.48
N ILE A 59 34.70 6.58 4.13
CA ILE A 59 33.99 7.74 3.57
C ILE A 59 34.15 8.91 4.54
N ASP A 60 34.83 9.96 4.09
CA ASP A 60 35.26 11.11 4.89
C ASP A 60 36.06 10.70 6.15
N GLN A 61 35.48 10.92 7.34
CA GLN A 61 36.06 10.59 8.64
C GLN A 61 35.44 9.33 9.28
N HIS A 62 34.59 8.61 8.54
CA HIS A 62 33.87 7.44 9.01
C HIS A 62 34.33 6.16 8.29
N TYR A 63 34.29 5.05 9.02
CA TYR A 63 34.41 3.71 8.46
C TYR A 63 33.04 3.06 8.39
N LEU A 64 32.75 2.51 7.22
CA LEU A 64 31.55 1.77 6.90
C LEU A 64 31.95 0.34 6.57
N TYR A 65 31.17 -0.62 7.04
CA TYR A 65 31.52 -2.03 7.00
C TYR A 65 30.48 -2.80 6.20
N GLU A 66 30.94 -3.63 5.28
CA GLU A 66 30.12 -4.60 4.55
C GLU A 66 30.12 -5.91 5.36
N VAL A 67 28.94 -6.49 5.57
CA VAL A 67 28.77 -7.73 6.32
C VAL A 67 28.12 -8.79 5.41
N ASN A 68 28.69 -9.99 5.35
CA ASN A 68 28.20 -11.13 4.57
C ASN A 68 27.99 -10.87 3.06
N HIS A 69 28.75 -9.96 2.44
CA HIS A 69 28.56 -9.57 1.03
C HIS A 69 27.19 -8.93 0.73
N ASN A 70 26.53 -8.37 1.74
CA ASN A 70 25.29 -7.65 1.56
C ASN A 70 25.55 -6.23 0.99
N GLU A 71 24.58 -5.67 0.26
CA GLU A 71 24.67 -4.33 -0.32
C GLU A 71 24.55 -3.21 0.73
N VAL A 72 24.10 -3.55 1.94
CA VAL A 72 23.94 -2.62 3.06
C VAL A 72 25.28 -2.41 3.79
N LEU A 73 25.64 -1.15 3.99
CA LEU A 73 26.83 -0.73 4.74
C LEU A 73 26.46 -0.32 6.17
N TYR A 74 27.24 -0.80 7.14
CA TYR A 74 27.00 -0.54 8.56
C TYR A 74 28.01 0.44 9.14
N PHE A 75 27.54 1.34 10.00
CA PHE A 75 28.41 2.17 10.82
C PHE A 75 29.05 1.36 11.94
N GLU A 76 30.24 1.80 12.37
CA GLU A 76 30.98 1.20 13.49
C GLU A 76 30.16 1.06 14.78
N THR A 77 29.26 2.02 15.03
CA THR A 77 28.37 2.04 16.21
C THR A 77 27.25 1.01 16.15
N SER A 78 26.95 0.47 14.97
CA SER A 78 25.90 -0.53 14.75
C SER A 78 26.41 -1.97 14.82
N LEU A 79 27.72 -2.15 15.04
CA LEU A 79 28.39 -3.45 15.09
C LEU A 79 29.07 -3.64 16.44
N GLN A 80 29.11 -4.89 16.90
CA GLN A 80 29.88 -5.31 18.07
C GLN A 80 30.58 -6.63 17.74
N LEU A 81 31.80 -6.84 18.22
CA LEU A 81 32.46 -8.14 18.07
C LEU A 81 31.61 -9.21 18.73
N TYR A 82 31.44 -10.35 18.06
CA TYR A 82 30.64 -11.46 18.56
C TYR A 82 31.10 -11.91 19.96
N ASP A 83 32.42 -11.99 20.18
CA ASP A 83 33.01 -12.39 21.45
C ASP A 83 32.77 -11.38 22.59
N GLU A 84 32.47 -10.12 22.25
CA GLU A 84 32.19 -9.04 23.20
C GLU A 84 30.69 -8.78 23.37
N TYR A 85 29.84 -9.44 22.57
CA TYR A 85 28.40 -9.24 22.58
C TYR A 85 27.78 -10.00 23.75
N SER A 86 27.26 -9.26 24.73
CA SER A 86 26.66 -9.84 25.94
C SER A 86 25.24 -10.38 25.74
N GLY A 87 24.73 -10.42 24.49
CA GLY A 87 23.36 -10.82 24.20
C GLY A 87 22.36 -9.75 24.66
N VAL A 88 21.98 -8.83 23.79
CA VAL A 88 20.70 -8.14 23.97
C VAL A 88 19.69 -9.02 23.26
N ILE A 89 18.75 -9.60 23.99
CA ILE A 89 17.57 -10.20 23.37
C ILE A 89 16.84 -9.03 22.71
N VAL A 90 17.07 -8.82 21.42
CA VAL A 90 16.23 -7.93 20.62
C VAL A 90 14.95 -8.71 20.43
N ASP A 91 13.98 -8.46 21.30
CA ASP A 91 12.64 -9.02 21.15
C ASP A 91 12.08 -8.44 19.85
N THR A 92 12.14 -9.25 18.79
CA THR A 92 11.69 -8.86 17.47
C THR A 92 10.26 -9.29 17.36
N GLU A 93 9.33 -8.37 17.62
CA GLU A 93 7.91 -8.59 17.35
C GLU A 93 7.69 -8.55 15.84
N LYS A 94 7.20 -9.65 15.27
CA LYS A 94 6.68 -9.66 13.89
C LYS A 94 5.17 -9.43 13.97
N LEU A 95 4.71 -8.36 13.34
CA LEU A 95 3.31 -8.05 13.22
C LEU A 95 2.84 -8.37 11.80
N ASP A 96 1.82 -9.22 11.70
CA ASP A 96 1.11 -9.49 10.45
C ASP A 96 -0.26 -8.81 10.55
N ILE A 97 -0.42 -7.68 9.86
CA ILE A 97 -1.69 -6.93 9.80
C ILE A 97 -2.45 -7.42 8.57
N GLU A 98 -3.65 -7.98 8.78
CA GLU A 98 -4.57 -8.37 7.72
C GLU A 98 -5.68 -7.32 7.59
N TYR A 99 -5.86 -6.81 6.37
CA TYR A 99 -6.96 -5.90 6.06
C TYR A 99 -8.10 -6.65 5.37
N GLU A 100 -9.31 -6.58 5.94
CA GLU A 100 -10.49 -7.17 5.31
C GLU A 100 -10.93 -6.41 4.05
N PHE A 101 -10.77 -5.09 4.05
CA PHE A 101 -11.18 -4.21 2.95
C PHE A 101 -10.00 -3.49 2.32
N LEU A 102 -10.02 -3.35 1.00
CA LEU A 102 -8.95 -2.72 0.24
C LEU A 102 -9.36 -1.32 -0.23
N ILE A 103 -8.37 -0.48 -0.50
CA ILE A 103 -8.61 0.84 -1.10
C ILE A 103 -9.32 0.66 -2.45
N GLY A 104 -10.43 1.36 -2.60
CA GLY A 104 -11.34 1.30 -3.73
C GLY A 104 -12.48 0.29 -3.59
N ASP A 105 -12.49 -0.54 -2.55
CA ASP A 105 -13.66 -1.38 -2.24
C ASP A 105 -14.85 -0.48 -1.88
N VAL A 106 -16.06 -0.96 -2.18
CA VAL A 106 -17.30 -0.28 -1.84
C VAL A 106 -18.04 -1.07 -0.77
N VAL A 107 -18.52 -0.33 0.25
CA VAL A 107 -19.08 -0.87 1.48
C VAL A 107 -20.37 -0.13 1.87
N TYR A 108 -21.23 -0.83 2.60
CA TYR A 108 -22.22 -0.21 3.46
C TYR A 108 -21.58 0.13 4.81
N VAL A 109 -22.05 1.22 5.41
CA VAL A 109 -21.73 1.59 6.78
C VAL A 109 -22.99 1.44 7.62
N LYS A 110 -22.86 0.77 8.76
CA LYS A 110 -23.94 0.63 9.74
C LYS A 110 -24.52 1.98 10.13
N ASP A 111 -25.82 2.03 10.37
CA ASP A 111 -26.59 3.25 10.69
C ASP A 111 -26.67 4.33 9.59
N TYR A 112 -26.03 4.13 8.43
CA TYR A 112 -26.17 4.98 7.24
C TYR A 112 -27.19 4.45 6.21
N GLY A 113 -27.95 3.42 6.58
CA GLY A 113 -29.04 2.89 5.75
C GLY A 113 -28.53 2.20 4.49
N LYS A 114 -28.94 2.69 3.32
CA LYS A 114 -28.51 2.18 2.00
C LYS A 114 -27.49 3.10 1.31
N GLU A 115 -26.96 4.08 2.03
CA GLU A 115 -25.92 4.95 1.48
C GLU A 115 -24.60 4.17 1.35
N LEU A 116 -23.85 4.46 0.29
CA LEU A 116 -22.68 3.69 -0.10
C LEU A 116 -21.40 4.51 0.01
N PHE A 117 -20.34 3.84 0.42
CA PHE A 117 -19.06 4.45 0.72
C PHE A 117 -17.93 3.69 0.03
N LYS A 118 -17.00 4.43 -0.56
CA LYS A 118 -15.78 3.89 -1.14
C LYS A 118 -14.63 4.04 -0.15
N ILE A 119 -13.87 2.98 0.05
CA ILE A 119 -12.65 3.01 0.86
C ILE A 119 -11.60 3.83 0.12
N ILE A 120 -11.11 4.89 0.75
CA ILE A 120 -10.07 5.75 0.19
C ILE A 120 -8.75 5.65 0.95
N GLY A 121 -8.76 5.08 2.16
CA GLY A 121 -7.59 4.90 2.99
C GLY A 121 -7.85 3.97 4.17
N HIS A 122 -6.78 3.58 4.85
CA HIS A 122 -6.83 2.91 6.14
C HIS A 122 -5.59 3.27 6.95
N ARG A 123 -5.71 3.22 8.27
CA ARG A 123 -4.58 3.31 9.20
C ARG A 123 -4.70 2.25 10.28
N THR A 124 -3.55 1.75 10.72
CA THR A 124 -3.47 0.87 11.88
C THR A 124 -2.87 1.65 13.04
N GLU A 125 -3.57 1.68 14.16
CA GLU A 125 -3.10 2.27 15.39
C GLU A 125 -2.67 1.14 16.35
N ILE A 126 -1.43 1.23 16.84
CA ILE A 126 -0.80 0.18 17.64
C ILE A 126 -0.34 0.80 18.96
N TRP A 127 -0.86 0.28 20.06
CA TRP A 127 -0.45 0.66 21.41
C TRP A 127 0.29 -0.49 22.07
N ARG A 128 1.40 -0.17 22.74
CA ARG A 128 2.21 -1.12 23.51
C ARG A 128 2.55 -0.50 24.87
N TYR A 129 2.22 -1.23 25.92
CA TYR A 129 2.50 -0.92 27.32
C TYR A 129 3.27 -2.08 27.94
N LEU A 130 3.78 -1.88 29.16
CA LEU A 130 4.61 -2.87 29.85
C LEU A 130 3.91 -4.23 30.04
N GLU A 131 2.58 -4.23 30.17
CA GLU A 131 1.77 -5.42 30.45
C GLU A 131 0.62 -5.62 29.46
N ASP A 132 0.46 -4.73 28.48
CA ASP A 132 -0.74 -4.71 27.62
C ASP A 132 -0.47 -4.07 26.27
N GLY A 133 -1.34 -4.31 25.29
CA GLY A 133 -1.24 -3.73 23.96
C GLY A 133 -2.55 -3.86 23.20
N TRP A 134 -2.77 -2.92 22.30
CA TRP A 134 -3.98 -2.85 21.47
C TRP A 134 -3.56 -2.62 20.03
N GLU A 135 -4.35 -3.11 19.11
CA GLU A 135 -4.21 -2.90 17.67
C GLU A 135 -5.60 -2.63 17.12
N ASP A 136 -5.72 -1.58 16.34
CA ASP A 136 -6.99 -1.16 15.77
C ASP A 136 -6.80 -0.70 14.32
N VAL A 137 -7.77 -1.00 13.46
CA VAL A 137 -7.75 -0.67 12.03
C VAL A 137 -8.92 0.26 11.73
N ILE A 138 -8.58 1.48 11.32
CA ILE A 138 -9.55 2.52 11.01
C ILE A 138 -9.55 2.72 9.49
N TYR A 139 -10.73 2.64 8.90
CA TYR A 139 -10.95 2.87 7.48
C TYR A 139 -11.41 4.30 7.23
N GLU A 140 -10.84 4.91 6.19
CA GLU A 140 -11.24 6.22 5.67
C GLU A 140 -12.08 6.03 4.42
N LEU A 141 -13.23 6.69 4.38
CA LEU A 141 -14.29 6.47 3.42
C LEU A 141 -14.77 7.78 2.81
N THR A 142 -15.28 7.70 1.59
CA THR A 142 -16.00 8.79 0.94
C THR A 142 -17.36 8.29 0.46
N ARG A 143 -18.43 8.98 0.86
CA ARG A 143 -19.79 8.70 0.39
C ARG A 143 -19.87 9.01 -1.10
N LEU A 144 -20.38 8.06 -1.87
CA LEU A 144 -20.40 8.18 -3.33
C LEU A 144 -21.38 9.23 -3.84
N LYS A 145 -22.49 9.44 -3.13
CA LYS A 145 -23.56 10.35 -3.54
C LYS A 145 -23.13 11.81 -3.62
N ASP A 146 -22.25 12.25 -2.73
CA ASP A 146 -21.89 13.67 -2.59
C ASP A 146 -20.48 13.93 -2.06
N GLY A 147 -19.67 12.89 -1.89
CA GLY A 147 -18.29 13.03 -1.46
C GLY A 147 -18.10 13.29 0.04
N GLU A 148 -19.13 13.12 0.88
CA GLU A 148 -18.97 13.28 2.32
C GLU A 148 -17.97 12.25 2.88
N TRP A 149 -16.99 12.73 3.63
CA TRP A 149 -15.94 11.89 4.19
C TRP A 149 -16.35 11.32 5.56
N LEU A 150 -15.92 10.09 5.86
CA LEU A 150 -16.21 9.37 7.09
C LEU A 150 -15.04 8.47 7.51
N GLU A 151 -14.85 8.31 8.82
CA GLU A 151 -13.98 7.29 9.42
C GLU A 151 -14.81 6.28 10.21
N THR A 152 -14.47 5.00 10.10
CA THR A 152 -15.14 3.93 10.85
C THR A 152 -14.24 2.71 11.01
N GLU A 153 -14.64 1.82 11.91
CA GLU A 153 -13.95 0.56 12.22
C GLU A 153 -14.47 -0.57 11.33
N GLU A 154 -13.70 -1.66 11.26
CA GLU A 154 -14.04 -2.85 10.45
C GLU A 154 -15.45 -3.39 10.75
N GLU A 155 -15.85 -3.39 12.03
CA GLU A 155 -17.09 -4.01 12.51
C GLU A 155 -18.37 -3.37 11.95
N ASP A 156 -18.28 -2.11 11.55
CA ASP A 156 -19.40 -1.33 11.05
C ASP A 156 -19.49 -1.35 9.51
N LEU A 157 -18.58 -2.07 8.85
CA LEU A 157 -18.52 -2.19 7.40
C LEU A 157 -19.14 -3.48 6.89
N THR A 158 -19.77 -3.40 5.72
CA THR A 158 -20.22 -4.58 4.98
C THR A 158 -19.84 -4.44 3.52
N LEU A 159 -19.07 -5.41 3.02
CA LEU A 159 -18.61 -5.40 1.63
C LEU A 159 -19.80 -5.47 0.67
N VAL A 160 -19.83 -4.55 -0.28
CA VAL A 160 -20.77 -4.56 -1.40
C VAL A 160 -20.07 -5.02 -2.66
N LEU A 161 -18.90 -4.46 -2.95
CA LEU A 161 -18.17 -4.75 -4.18
C LEU A 161 -16.67 -4.54 -4.00
N ARG A 162 -15.88 -5.45 -4.57
CA ARG A 162 -14.41 -5.33 -4.57
C ARG A 162 -13.92 -4.47 -5.72
N LYS A 163 -12.85 -3.69 -5.49
CA LYS A 163 -12.22 -2.87 -6.54
C LYS A 163 -11.87 -3.70 -7.78
N TYR A 164 -11.26 -4.88 -7.59
CA TYR A 164 -10.82 -5.69 -8.73
C TYR A 164 -11.99 -6.16 -9.61
N GLU A 165 -13.19 -6.34 -9.06
CA GLU A 165 -14.37 -6.73 -9.83
C GLU A 165 -14.83 -5.58 -10.72
N MET A 166 -14.71 -4.33 -10.22
CA MET A 166 -14.96 -3.12 -11.01
C MET A 166 -13.93 -2.94 -12.12
N ASP A 167 -12.64 -3.01 -11.78
CA ASP A 167 -11.55 -2.84 -12.75
C ASP A 167 -11.68 -3.86 -13.90
N GLN A 168 -12.06 -5.11 -13.60
CA GLN A 168 -12.29 -6.13 -14.62
C GLN A 168 -13.43 -5.75 -15.59
N PHE A 169 -14.52 -5.18 -15.08
CA PHE A 169 -15.65 -4.76 -15.91
C PHE A 169 -15.28 -3.59 -16.82
N VAL A 170 -14.63 -2.55 -16.27
CA VAL A 170 -14.19 -1.38 -17.03
C VAL A 170 -13.13 -1.78 -18.06
N HIS A 171 -12.19 -2.66 -17.69
CA HIS A 171 -11.21 -3.19 -18.65
C HIS A 171 -11.87 -3.98 -19.79
N GLN A 172 -12.94 -4.75 -19.52
CA GLN A 172 -13.67 -5.45 -20.57
C GLN A 172 -14.36 -4.47 -21.54
N LEU A 173 -14.98 -3.40 -21.02
CA LEU A 173 -15.55 -2.32 -21.85
C LEU A 173 -14.49 -1.65 -22.73
N LEU A 174 -13.32 -1.30 -22.17
CA LEU A 174 -12.25 -0.67 -22.94
C LEU A 174 -11.58 -1.63 -23.95
N PHE A 175 -11.47 -2.92 -23.61
CA PHE A 175 -10.86 -3.92 -24.48
C PHE A 175 -11.64 -4.12 -25.78
N VAL A 176 -12.97 -4.10 -25.68
CA VAL A 176 -13.88 -4.16 -26.83
C VAL A 176 -13.56 -3.08 -27.86
N HIS A 177 -13.34 -1.83 -27.42
CA HIS A 177 -12.96 -0.73 -28.30
C HIS A 177 -11.62 -0.98 -29.03
N TYR A 178 -10.61 -1.51 -28.35
CA TYR A 178 -9.27 -1.70 -28.91
C TYR A 178 -9.15 -2.89 -29.88
N VAL A 179 -10.00 -3.92 -29.76
CA VAL A 179 -9.89 -5.15 -30.58
C VAL A 179 -10.71 -5.09 -31.88
N GLY A 180 -11.63 -4.13 -32.00
CA GLY A 180 -12.11 -3.64 -33.29
C GLY A 180 -13.12 -4.51 -34.04
N GLU A 181 -14.21 -3.85 -34.48
CA GLU A 181 -15.00 -4.02 -35.72
C GLU A 181 -15.45 -5.43 -36.18
N THR A 182 -15.12 -6.52 -35.50
CA THR A 182 -15.40 -7.90 -35.94
C THR A 182 -16.48 -8.61 -35.15
N SER A 183 -17.11 -7.95 -34.17
CA SER A 183 -18.13 -8.62 -33.37
C SER A 183 -19.01 -7.69 -32.55
N LYS A 184 -19.89 -6.93 -33.21
CA LYS A 184 -21.06 -6.34 -32.55
C LYS A 184 -21.91 -7.37 -31.81
N GLU A 185 -21.86 -8.63 -32.24
CA GLU A 185 -22.52 -9.76 -31.58
C GLU A 185 -21.77 -10.27 -30.33
N LEU A 186 -20.46 -9.98 -30.15
CA LEU A 186 -19.73 -10.31 -28.91
C LEU A 186 -19.79 -9.16 -27.89
N GLU A 187 -19.98 -7.93 -28.37
CA GLU A 187 -20.20 -6.71 -27.57
C GLU A 187 -21.43 -6.82 -26.65
N GLU A 188 -22.60 -7.06 -27.24
CA GLU A 188 -23.86 -7.16 -26.48
C GLU A 188 -23.84 -8.38 -25.54
N ASP A 189 -23.34 -9.54 -26.00
CA ASP A 189 -23.35 -10.78 -25.23
C ASP A 189 -22.38 -10.72 -24.05
N MET A 190 -21.19 -10.12 -24.18
CA MET A 190 -20.21 -10.06 -23.10
C MET A 190 -20.55 -8.99 -22.05
N VAL A 191 -21.00 -7.80 -22.48
CA VAL A 191 -21.43 -6.75 -21.56
C VAL A 191 -22.70 -7.17 -20.84
N GLN A 192 -23.68 -7.77 -21.53
CA GLN A 192 -24.85 -8.35 -20.86
C GLN A 192 -24.46 -9.51 -19.94
N THR A 193 -23.57 -10.41 -20.34
CA THR A 193 -23.16 -11.52 -19.46
C THR A 193 -22.43 -11.02 -18.21
N ALA A 194 -21.62 -9.98 -18.31
CA ALA A 194 -20.98 -9.36 -17.16
C ALA A 194 -22.00 -8.63 -16.25
N LEU A 195 -22.96 -7.90 -16.84
CA LEU A 195 -24.07 -7.28 -16.11
C LEU A 195 -24.96 -8.33 -15.43
N LEU A 196 -25.28 -9.42 -16.13
CA LEU A 196 -26.07 -10.55 -15.63
C LEU A 196 -25.35 -11.32 -14.51
N GLN A 197 -24.03 -11.49 -14.59
CA GLN A 197 -23.24 -12.08 -13.51
C GLN A 197 -23.17 -11.19 -12.26
N LEU A 198 -23.29 -9.88 -12.42
CA LEU A 198 -23.41 -8.92 -11.33
C LEU A 198 -24.84 -8.90 -10.75
N GLU A 199 -25.86 -9.02 -11.61
CA GLU A 199 -27.28 -9.19 -11.22
C GLU A 199 -27.52 -10.49 -10.45
N GLU A 200 -26.96 -11.62 -10.89
CA GLU A 200 -27.12 -12.93 -10.23
C GLU A 200 -26.48 -12.97 -8.82
N LYS A 201 -25.51 -12.10 -8.54
CA LYS A 201 -24.85 -12.00 -7.23
C LYS A 201 -25.56 -11.05 -6.25
N GLN A 202 -26.46 -10.17 -6.70
CA GLN A 202 -27.04 -9.13 -5.85
C GLN A 202 -28.57 -9.04 -5.97
N GLU A 203 -29.27 -9.34 -4.87
CA GLU A 203 -30.74 -9.45 -4.84
C GLU A 203 -31.51 -8.11 -4.83
N SER A 204 -30.87 -6.93 -4.93
CA SER A 204 -31.55 -5.64 -4.70
C SER A 204 -31.44 -4.63 -5.85
N GLU A 205 -32.56 -3.99 -6.23
CA GLU A 205 -32.59 -2.90 -7.25
C GLU A 205 -31.61 -1.75 -6.91
N SER A 206 -31.36 -1.48 -5.62
CA SER A 206 -30.40 -0.45 -5.19
C SER A 206 -28.94 -0.79 -5.53
N SER A 207 -28.63 -2.07 -5.73
CA SER A 207 -27.29 -2.54 -6.10
C SER A 207 -26.96 -2.28 -7.57
N LEU A 208 -27.96 -2.34 -8.44
CA LEU A 208 -27.78 -2.14 -9.88
C LEU A 208 -27.62 -0.66 -10.24
N GLU A 209 -28.44 0.19 -9.62
CA GLU A 209 -28.31 1.64 -9.74
C GLU A 209 -26.94 2.12 -9.22
N PHE A 210 -26.40 1.44 -8.20
CA PHE A 210 -25.07 1.69 -7.66
C PHE A 210 -23.94 1.28 -8.60
N LEU A 211 -23.98 0.06 -9.17
CA LEU A 211 -22.98 -0.39 -10.14
C LEU A 211 -22.90 0.60 -11.29
N ALA A 212 -24.05 1.07 -11.78
CA ALA A 212 -24.12 2.08 -12.82
C ALA A 212 -23.40 3.38 -12.43
N VAL A 213 -23.66 3.93 -11.25
CA VAL A 213 -23.00 5.17 -10.79
C VAL A 213 -21.48 4.99 -10.70
N SER A 214 -20.99 3.88 -10.16
CA SER A 214 -19.56 3.68 -10.00
C SER A 214 -18.84 3.40 -11.32
N ILE A 215 -19.49 2.72 -12.26
CA ILE A 215 -18.98 2.54 -13.62
C ILE A 215 -18.91 3.89 -14.34
N VAL A 216 -19.96 4.71 -14.20
CA VAL A 216 -20.00 6.05 -14.79
C VAL A 216 -18.87 6.92 -14.26
N ASP A 217 -18.62 6.93 -12.95
CA ASP A 217 -17.51 7.69 -12.34
C ASP A 217 -16.15 7.27 -12.91
N GLU A 218 -15.90 5.96 -13.00
CA GLU A 218 -14.63 5.44 -13.54
C GLU A 218 -14.46 5.74 -15.03
N LEU A 219 -15.54 5.62 -15.83
CA LEU A 219 -15.52 6.01 -17.24
C LEU A 219 -15.27 7.51 -17.40
N LEU A 220 -15.83 8.35 -16.53
CA LEU A 220 -15.60 9.81 -16.55
C LEU A 220 -14.16 10.17 -16.16
N ASP A 221 -13.57 9.48 -15.20
CA ASP A 221 -12.16 9.63 -14.84
C ASP A 221 -11.25 9.29 -16.03
N ILE A 222 -11.49 8.15 -16.68
CA ILE A 222 -10.77 7.75 -17.89
C ILE A 222 -10.95 8.80 -18.99
N TYR A 223 -12.18 9.28 -19.24
CA TYR A 223 -12.42 10.34 -20.21
C TYR A 223 -11.61 11.60 -19.91
N ASN A 224 -11.56 12.01 -18.64
CA ASN A 224 -10.81 13.18 -18.21
C ASN A 224 -9.30 13.01 -18.42
N ASP A 225 -8.75 11.83 -18.13
CA ASP A 225 -7.35 11.51 -18.39
C ASP A 225 -7.03 11.59 -19.89
N TYR A 226 -7.84 10.94 -20.74
CA TYR A 226 -7.66 10.99 -22.19
C TYR A 226 -7.86 12.39 -22.77
N LYS A 227 -8.77 13.19 -22.21
CA LYS A 227 -8.93 14.60 -22.57
C LYS A 227 -7.66 15.39 -22.30
N ILE A 228 -7.04 15.20 -21.13
CA ILE A 228 -5.76 15.84 -20.79
C ILE A 228 -4.69 15.40 -21.81
N LEU A 229 -4.56 14.11 -22.09
CA LEU A 229 -3.61 13.59 -23.08
C LEU A 229 -3.85 14.19 -24.48
N TYR A 230 -5.09 14.27 -24.93
CA TYR A 230 -5.44 14.92 -26.18
C TYR A 230 -5.09 16.41 -26.19
N GLU A 231 -5.31 17.10 -25.07
CA GLU A 231 -4.95 18.51 -24.93
C GLU A 231 -3.44 18.75 -25.07
N PHE A 232 -2.61 17.88 -24.50
CA PHE A 232 -1.15 17.98 -24.55
C PHE A 232 -0.53 17.49 -25.85
N PHE A 233 -0.97 16.34 -26.36
CA PHE A 233 -0.30 15.63 -27.46
C PHE A 233 -1.02 15.75 -28.80
N LYS A 234 -2.32 16.11 -28.80
CA LYS A 234 -3.17 16.26 -29.99
C LYS A 234 -3.22 15.01 -30.87
N ASP A 235 -2.99 13.83 -30.29
CA ASP A 235 -3.06 12.56 -30.99
C ASP A 235 -4.54 12.18 -31.25
N PRO A 236 -4.95 11.90 -32.50
CA PRO A 236 -6.32 11.47 -32.80
C PRO A 236 -6.74 10.21 -32.03
N GLU A 237 -5.83 9.30 -31.69
CA GLU A 237 -6.18 8.08 -30.95
C GLU A 237 -6.78 8.39 -29.56
N TYR A 238 -6.32 9.46 -28.90
CA TYR A 238 -6.92 9.90 -27.63
C TYR A 238 -8.32 10.47 -27.82
N LYS A 239 -8.58 11.11 -28.96
CA LYS A 239 -9.91 11.64 -29.27
C LYS A 239 -10.89 10.51 -29.57
N ASP A 240 -10.45 9.49 -30.29
CA ASP A 240 -11.29 8.32 -30.61
C ASP A 240 -11.70 7.59 -29.32
N MET A 241 -10.77 7.42 -28.36
CA MET A 241 -11.08 6.90 -27.02
C MET A 241 -12.10 7.76 -26.25
N MET A 242 -11.97 9.09 -26.30
CA MET A 242 -12.94 9.99 -25.66
C MET A 242 -14.34 9.85 -26.25
N ASP A 243 -14.43 9.79 -27.58
CA ASP A 243 -15.69 9.65 -28.31
C ASP A 243 -16.35 8.30 -27.97
N PHE A 244 -15.57 7.21 -27.89
CA PHE A 244 -16.07 5.89 -27.45
C PHE A 244 -16.62 5.88 -26.02
N ILE A 245 -15.93 6.54 -25.07
CA ILE A 245 -16.39 6.58 -23.68
C ILE A 245 -17.74 7.32 -23.60
N LEU A 246 -17.91 8.40 -24.35
CA LEU A 246 -19.19 9.12 -24.42
C LEU A 246 -20.30 8.27 -25.05
N GLU A 247 -19.99 7.49 -26.09
CA GLU A 247 -20.94 6.54 -26.68
C GLU A 247 -21.34 5.45 -25.67
N SER A 248 -20.38 4.85 -24.97
CA SER A 248 -20.61 3.82 -23.94
C SER A 248 -21.46 4.34 -22.78
N LEU A 249 -21.20 5.58 -22.33
CA LEU A 249 -22.00 6.24 -21.29
C LEU A 249 -23.45 6.46 -21.76
N HIS A 250 -23.64 6.81 -23.04
CA HIS A 250 -24.97 7.03 -23.60
C HIS A 250 -25.74 5.72 -23.83
N GLU A 251 -25.09 4.67 -24.32
CA GLU A 251 -25.73 3.40 -24.65
C GLU A 251 -26.10 2.57 -23.42
N HIS A 252 -25.28 2.60 -22.36
CA HIS A 252 -25.47 1.74 -21.19
C HIS A 252 -26.09 2.46 -19.99
N PHE A 253 -26.05 3.80 -19.94
CA PHE A 253 -26.48 4.59 -18.78
C PHE A 253 -27.33 5.84 -19.11
N GLY A 254 -27.73 6.02 -20.37
CA GLY A 254 -28.48 7.18 -20.88
C GLY A 254 -30.00 7.04 -20.90
#